data_AF-A0A4U5LVW5-F1
#
_entry.id   AF-A0A4U5LVW5-F1
#
_cell.length_a   1.000
_cell.length_b   1.000
_cell.length_c   1.000
_cell.angle_alpha   90.00
_cell.angle_beta   90.00
_cell.angle_gamma   90.00
#
_symmetry.space_group_name_H-M   'P 1'
#
loop_
_entity.id
_entity.type
_entity.pdbx_description
1 polymer ?
#
loop_
_entity_poly.entity_id
_entity_poly.type
_entity_poly.pdbx_seq_one_letter_code
_entity_poly.pdbx_strand_id
1 'polypeptide(L)'
;MSRRSGLKFIRVGLPFFSIVFGGAFGLHYFQQVRYDFRKTRQIDENLDVLRDDLKESGLKVRKDVSIDSVYKEVVELDTENWENIRGPREFEDLTNYERIKQQQKKTNASARRQKAQTSEESNLL
;
A
#
# COMPACT_ATOMS: atom_id res chain seq x y z
N MET A 1 -38.42 55.32 10.28
CA MET A 1 -37.14 55.63 9.59
C MET A 1 -36.12 54.52 9.90
N SER A 2 -35.85 53.58 8.98
CA SER A 2 -34.59 52.80 8.92
C SER A 2 -34.70 51.71 7.83
N ARG A 3 -34.59 52.08 6.55
CA ARG A 3 -34.44 51.12 5.43
C ARG A 3 -33.20 51.37 4.56
N ARG A 4 -32.48 52.48 4.79
CA ARG A 4 -31.32 52.90 3.97
C ARG A 4 -29.95 52.43 4.51
N SER A 5 -29.82 52.01 5.76
CA SER A 5 -28.54 51.56 6.35
C SER A 5 -28.19 50.11 6.00
N GLY A 6 -29.17 49.20 6.00
CA GLY A 6 -28.96 47.79 5.64
C GLY A 6 -28.46 47.59 4.21
N LEU A 7 -28.97 48.34 3.23
CA LEU A 7 -28.47 48.27 1.85
C LEU A 7 -27.01 48.74 1.69
N LYS A 8 -26.56 49.69 2.53
CA LYS A 8 -25.16 50.15 2.52
C LYS A 8 -24.22 49.10 3.10
N PHE A 9 -24.64 48.42 4.18
CA PHE A 9 -23.89 47.32 4.78
C PHE A 9 -23.76 46.12 3.82
N ILE A 10 -24.83 45.75 3.11
CA ILE A 10 -24.77 44.66 2.14
C ILE A 10 -23.84 45.02 0.96
N ARG A 11 -23.87 46.28 0.50
CA ARG A 11 -23.06 46.70 -0.65
C ARG A 11 -21.57 46.87 -0.35
N VAL A 12 -21.21 47.20 0.90
CA VAL A 12 -19.82 47.54 1.27
C VAL A 12 -19.25 46.59 2.34
N GLY A 13 -20.05 46.22 3.34
CA GLY A 13 -19.65 45.34 4.42
C GLY A 13 -19.54 43.88 3.97
N LEU A 14 -20.51 43.36 3.23
CA LEU A 14 -20.49 41.98 2.74
C LEU A 14 -19.22 41.65 1.91
N PRO A 15 -18.83 42.43 0.88
CA PRO A 15 -17.60 42.13 0.13
C PRO A 15 -16.34 42.24 1.00
N PHE A 16 -16.29 43.19 1.94
CA PHE A 16 -15.18 43.30 2.88
C PHE A 16 -15.07 42.06 3.78
N PHE A 17 -16.17 41.62 4.38
CA PHE A 17 -16.20 40.41 5.20
C PHE A 17 -15.88 39.15 4.39
N SER A 18 -16.35 39.05 3.15
CA SER A 18 -15.99 37.94 2.26
C SER A 18 -14.49 37.88 1.98
N ILE A 19 -13.82 39.02 1.80
CA ILE A 19 -12.36 39.06 1.62
C ILE A 19 -11.64 38.67 2.91
N VAL A 20 -12.07 39.16 4.07
CA VAL A 20 -11.42 38.86 5.35
C VAL A 20 -11.58 37.39 5.73
N PHE A 21 -12.82 36.88 5.74
CA PHE A 21 -13.09 35.49 6.08
C PHE A 21 -12.61 34.54 4.98
N GLY A 22 -12.80 34.89 3.71
CA GLY A 22 -12.30 34.10 2.58
C GLY A 22 -10.78 34.06 2.52
N GLY A 23 -10.10 35.17 2.84
CA GLY A 23 -8.64 35.23 2.94
C GLY A 23 -8.10 34.40 4.10
N ALA A 24 -8.69 34.53 5.29
CA ALA A 24 -8.30 33.73 6.46
C ALA A 24 -8.53 32.23 6.22
N PHE A 25 -9.69 31.85 5.68
CA PHE A 25 -10.01 30.47 5.35
C PHE A 25 -9.12 29.93 4.24
N GLY A 26 -8.91 30.71 3.18
CA GLY A 26 -8.05 30.34 2.05
C GLY A 26 -6.60 30.13 2.47
N LEU A 27 -6.07 31.02 3.31
CA LEU A 27 -4.70 30.88 3.82
C LEU A 27 -4.57 29.65 4.73
N HIS A 28 -5.54 29.42 5.62
CA HIS A 28 -5.58 28.23 6.46
C HIS A 28 -5.63 26.94 5.63
N TYR A 29 -6.51 26.88 4.65
CA TYR A 29 -6.63 25.72 3.77
C TYR A 29 -5.34 25.49 2.97
N PHE A 30 -4.78 26.53 2.37
CA PHE A 30 -3.52 26.43 1.61
C PHE A 30 -2.37 25.96 2.50
N GLN A 31 -2.29 26.48 3.73
CA GLN A 31 -1.31 26.05 4.72
C GLN A 31 -1.48 24.57 5.03
N GLN A 32 -2.70 24.12 5.39
CA GLN A 32 -2.98 22.72 5.69
C GLN A 32 -2.58 21.80 4.54
N VAL A 33 -3.05 22.10 3.33
CA VAL A 33 -2.70 21.35 2.12
C VAL A 33 -1.18 21.27 1.95
N ARG A 34 -0.46 22.40 2.06
CA ARG A 34 1.00 22.43 1.93
C ARG A 34 1.69 21.56 2.98
N TYR A 35 1.24 21.60 4.23
CA TYR A 35 1.80 20.79 5.31
C TYR A 35 1.55 19.29 5.08
N ASP A 36 0.34 18.93 4.67
CA ASP A 36 -0.03 17.55 4.38
C ASP A 36 0.82 17.00 3.23
N PHE A 37 0.95 17.74 2.12
CA PHE A 37 1.83 17.34 1.01
C PHE A 37 3.28 17.19 1.43
N ARG A 38 3.81 18.11 2.25
CA ARG A 38 5.19 18.03 2.75
C ARG A 38 5.37 16.80 3.63
N LYS A 39 4.41 16.50 4.50
CA LYS A 39 4.45 15.34 5.40
C LYS A 39 4.41 14.03 4.60
N THR A 40 3.50 13.92 3.62
CA THR A 40 3.43 12.75 2.74
C THR A 40 4.74 12.54 1.99
N ARG A 41 5.28 13.61 1.38
CA ARG A 41 6.56 13.51 0.66
C ARG A 41 7.71 13.06 1.56
N GLN A 42 7.76 13.53 2.80
CA GLN A 42 8.76 13.08 3.77
C GLN A 42 8.59 11.60 4.12
N ILE A 43 7.36 11.11 4.28
CA ILE A 43 7.11 9.69 4.54
C ILE A 43 7.60 8.86 3.35
N ASP A 44 7.30 9.28 2.13
CA ASP A 44 7.72 8.59 0.91
C ASP A 44 9.26 8.57 0.77
N GLU A 45 9.92 9.72 0.97
CA GLU A 45 11.39 9.83 0.96
C GLU A 45 12.04 8.89 2.01
N ASN A 46 11.53 8.87 3.24
CA ASN A 46 12.03 7.98 4.29
C ASN A 46 11.78 6.50 3.96
N LEU A 47 10.63 6.17 3.37
CA LEU A 47 10.29 4.81 3.00
C LEU A 47 11.22 4.28 1.90
N ASP A 48 11.58 5.12 0.93
CA ASP A 48 12.50 4.75 -0.13
C ASP A 48 13.92 4.52 0.40
N VAL A 49 14.41 5.38 1.31
CA VAL A 49 15.69 5.16 2.00
C VAL A 49 15.69 3.82 2.75
N LEU A 50 14.66 3.55 3.56
CA LEU A 50 14.54 2.28 4.27
C LEU A 50 14.51 1.07 3.32
N ARG A 51 13.84 1.20 2.16
CA ARG A 51 13.81 0.14 1.15
C ARG A 51 15.18 -0.15 0.58
N ASP A 52 16.01 0.88 0.41
CA ASP A 52 17.36 0.73 -0.13
C ASP A 52 18.30 0.11 0.92
N ASP A 53 18.23 0.56 2.18
CA ASP A 53 18.97 -0.05 3.29
C ASP A 53 18.62 -1.55 3.46
N LEU A 54 17.33 -1.89 3.35
CA LEU A 54 16.89 -3.29 3.41
C LEU A 54 17.42 -4.11 2.24
N LYS A 55 17.45 -3.56 1.02
CA LYS A 55 18.05 -4.25 -0.14
C LYS A 55 19.55 -4.46 0.05
N GLU A 56 20.26 -3.48 0.60
CA GLU A 56 21.69 -3.59 0.91
C GLU A 56 21.96 -4.69 1.94
N SER A 57 21.07 -4.83 2.94
CA SER A 57 21.13 -5.94 3.90
C SER A 57 20.78 -7.32 3.30
N GLY A 58 20.44 -7.38 2.01
CA GLY A 58 20.12 -8.62 1.28
C GLY A 58 18.64 -9.02 1.32
N LEU A 59 17.77 -8.18 1.91
CA LEU A 59 16.34 -8.44 1.97
C LEU A 59 15.65 -8.00 0.67
N LYS A 60 14.82 -8.90 0.11
CA LYS A 60 14.02 -8.59 -1.08
C LYS A 60 12.73 -7.90 -0.68
N VAL A 61 12.67 -6.57 -0.84
CA VAL A 61 11.45 -5.81 -0.60
C VAL A 61 10.56 -5.81 -1.85
N ARG A 62 9.29 -6.23 -1.69
CA ARG A 62 8.29 -6.18 -2.76
C ARG A 62 7.86 -4.72 -3.00
N LYS A 63 7.83 -4.30 -4.27
CA LYS A 63 7.24 -3.00 -4.68
C LYS A 63 5.72 -3.16 -4.80
N ASP A 64 4.99 -2.09 -4.54
CA ASP A 64 3.54 -2.00 -4.78
C ASP A 64 2.68 -3.03 -4.01
N VAL A 65 2.96 -3.16 -2.72
CA VAL A 65 2.18 -3.99 -1.81
C VAL A 65 0.97 -3.19 -1.31
N SER A 66 -0.24 -3.67 -1.60
CA SER A 66 -1.49 -3.12 -1.05
C SER A 66 -2.03 -4.03 0.04
N ILE A 67 -2.88 -3.49 0.92
CA ILE A 67 -3.53 -4.29 1.96
C ILE A 67 -4.35 -5.42 1.32
N ASP A 68 -5.04 -5.13 0.22
CA ASP A 68 -5.86 -6.11 -0.49
C ASP A 68 -5.03 -7.24 -1.11
N SER A 69 -3.85 -6.93 -1.67
CA SER A 69 -2.99 -7.95 -2.25
C SER A 69 -2.41 -8.87 -1.17
N VAL A 70 -2.00 -8.31 -0.04
CA VAL A 70 -1.55 -9.08 1.13
C VAL A 70 -2.69 -9.90 1.71
N TYR A 71 -3.88 -9.32 1.82
CA TYR A 71 -5.04 -10.02 2.35
C TYR A 71 -5.41 -11.24 1.50
N LYS A 72 -5.44 -11.09 0.17
CA LYS A 72 -5.67 -12.22 -0.75
C LYS A 72 -4.61 -13.30 -0.60
N GLU A 73 -3.32 -12.92 -0.53
CA GLU A 73 -2.23 -13.87 -0.31
C GLU A 73 -2.44 -14.64 1.00
N VAL A 74 -2.79 -13.96 2.10
CA VAL A 74 -3.00 -14.59 3.41
C VAL A 74 -4.22 -15.51 3.40
N VAL A 75 -5.30 -15.15 2.73
CA VAL A 75 -6.51 -16.00 2.63
C VAL A 75 -6.28 -17.24 1.78
N GLU A 76 -5.43 -17.15 0.74
CA GLU A 76 -5.06 -18.29 -0.10
C GLU A 76 -4.07 -19.26 0.58
N LEU A 77 -3.45 -18.88 1.71
CA LEU A 77 -2.53 -19.74 2.43
C LEU A 77 -3.28 -20.86 3.17
N ASP A 78 -2.89 -22.11 2.91
CA ASP A 78 -3.38 -23.26 3.66
C ASP A 78 -2.83 -23.24 5.09
N THR A 79 -3.65 -22.74 6.00
CA THR A 79 -3.35 -22.64 7.43
C THR A 79 -3.80 -23.88 8.20
N GLU A 80 -4.60 -24.77 7.61
CA GLU A 80 -5.16 -25.92 8.31
C GLU A 80 -4.29 -27.18 8.13
N ASN A 81 -3.64 -27.35 6.97
CA ASN A 81 -2.80 -28.52 6.68
C ASN A 81 -1.30 -28.19 6.61
N TRP A 82 -0.85 -27.14 7.29
CA TRP A 82 0.58 -26.81 7.32
C TRP A 82 1.36 -27.85 8.13
N GLU A 83 2.46 -28.35 7.58
CA GLU A 83 3.37 -29.26 8.26
C GLU A 83 4.78 -28.67 8.32
N ASN A 84 5.45 -28.79 9.49
CA ASN A 84 6.83 -28.37 9.63
C ASN A 84 7.77 -29.39 8.98
N ILE A 85 8.38 -29.01 7.85
CA ILE A 85 9.41 -29.82 7.21
C ILE A 85 10.77 -29.31 7.67
N ARG A 86 11.38 -30.04 8.59
CA ARG A 86 12.75 -29.78 9.03
C ARG A 86 13.76 -30.27 7.99
N GLY A 87 14.87 -29.54 7.87
CA GLY A 87 16.04 -30.04 7.15
C GLY A 87 16.63 -31.28 7.86
N PRO A 88 17.17 -32.25 7.11
CA PRO A 88 17.87 -33.39 7.69
C PRO A 88 19.15 -32.90 8.38
N ARG A 89 19.49 -33.50 9.53
CA ARG A 89 20.81 -33.33 10.14
C ARG A 89 21.85 -34.09 9.31
N GLU A 90 23.12 -33.72 9.45
CA GLU A 90 24.22 -34.32 8.67
C GLU A 90 24.30 -35.85 8.78
N PHE A 91 23.84 -36.43 9.89
CA PHE A 91 23.84 -37.86 10.17
C PHE A 91 22.48 -38.57 9.95
N GLU A 92 21.45 -37.85 9.50
CA GLU A 92 20.11 -38.43 9.28
C GLU A 92 19.90 -38.87 7.83
N ASP A 93 19.05 -39.88 7.60
CA ASP A 93 18.69 -40.33 6.26
C ASP A 93 17.90 -39.25 5.51
N LEU A 94 18.38 -38.90 4.31
CA LEU A 94 17.81 -37.85 3.46
C LEU A 94 16.61 -38.32 2.63
N THR A 95 16.34 -39.63 2.55
CA THR A 95 15.34 -40.20 1.64
C THR A 95 13.96 -39.54 1.77
N ASN A 96 13.47 -39.38 3.01
CA ASN A 96 12.18 -38.75 3.27
C ASN A 96 12.16 -37.26 2.91
N TYR A 97 13.21 -36.53 3.28
CA TYR A 97 13.33 -35.10 2.96
C TYR A 97 13.40 -34.86 1.46
N GLU A 98 14.17 -35.65 0.72
CA GLU A 98 14.27 -35.54 -0.73
C GLU A 98 12.95 -35.83 -1.42
N ARG A 99 12.21 -36.84 -0.96
CA ARG A 99 10.87 -37.16 -1.47
C ARG A 99 9.91 -35.98 -1.30
N ILE A 100 9.86 -35.38 -0.10
CA ILE A 100 9.01 -34.22 0.19
C ILE A 100 9.44 -33.02 -0.67
N LYS A 101 10.75 -32.74 -0.74
CA LYS A 101 11.32 -31.67 -1.58
C LYS A 101 10.98 -31.85 -3.05
N GLN A 102 11.00 -33.07 -3.57
CA GLN A 102 10.60 -33.36 -4.94
C GLN A 102 9.10 -33.16 -5.17
N GLN A 103 8.26 -33.60 -4.24
CA GLN A 103 6.80 -33.37 -4.30
C GLN A 103 6.47 -31.88 -4.30
N GLN A 104 7.11 -31.09 -3.43
CA GLN A 104 6.96 -29.63 -3.41
C GLN A 104 7.41 -28.99 -4.72
N LYS A 105 8.56 -29.39 -5.28
CA LYS A 105 9.02 -28.89 -6.59
C LYS A 105 8.00 -29.15 -7.70
N LYS A 106 7.40 -30.35 -7.74
CA LYS A 106 6.36 -30.71 -8.72
C LYS A 106 5.07 -29.91 -8.51
N THR A 107 4.62 -29.77 -7.28
CA THR A 107 3.42 -29.00 -6.91
C THR A 107 3.61 -27.52 -7.26
N ASN A 108 4.73 -26.92 -6.88
CA ASN A 108 5.05 -25.53 -7.22
C ASN A 108 5.16 -25.31 -8.74
N ALA A 109 5.72 -26.27 -9.47
CA ALA A 109 5.81 -26.18 -10.93
C ALA A 109 4.42 -26.24 -11.61
N SER A 110 3.54 -27.12 -11.14
CA SER A 110 2.16 -27.21 -11.67
C SER A 110 1.33 -25.98 -11.31
N ALA A 111 1.40 -25.47 -10.08
CA ALA A 111 0.74 -24.24 -9.66
C ALA A 111 1.21 -23.03 -10.50
N ARG A 112 2.51 -22.93 -10.81
CA ARG A 112 3.04 -21.90 -11.72
C ARG A 112 2.46 -22.00 -13.13
N ARG A 113 2.30 -23.22 -13.66
CA ARG A 113 1.70 -23.44 -14.98
C ARG A 113 0.22 -23.04 -15.00
N GLN A 114 -0.54 -23.41 -13.96
CA GLN A 114 -1.94 -23.02 -13.83
C GLN A 114 -2.09 -21.51 -13.73
N LYS A 115 -1.29 -20.83 -12.89
CA LYS A 115 -1.30 -19.36 -12.80
C LYS A 115 -0.98 -18.70 -14.14
N ALA A 116 -0.02 -19.23 -14.91
CA ALA A 116 0.29 -18.72 -16.24
C ALA A 116 -0.90 -18.87 -17.21
N GLN A 117 -1.54 -20.04 -17.24
CA GLN A 117 -2.72 -20.29 -18.08
C GLN A 117 -3.90 -19.38 -17.71
N THR A 118 -4.22 -19.26 -16.43
CA THR A 118 -5.29 -18.36 -15.97
C THR A 118 -5.01 -16.89 -16.34
N SER A 119 -3.74 -16.45 -16.28
CA SER A 119 -3.37 -15.09 -16.68
C SER A 119 -3.45 -14.86 -18.20
N GLU A 120 -3.22 -15.90 -19.01
CA GLU A 120 -3.40 -15.82 -20.47
C GLU A 120 -4.89 -15.76 -20.83
N GLU A 121 -5.73 -16.58 -20.20
CA GLU A 121 -7.18 -16.57 -20.39
C GLU A 121 -7.82 -15.23 -19.99
N SER A 122 -7.39 -14.63 -18.88
CA SER A 122 -7.92 -13.33 -18.42
C SER A 122 -7.56 -12.15 -19.30
N ASN A 123 -6.52 -12.26 -20.14
CA ASN A 123 -6.11 -11.20 -21.06
C ASN A 123 -6.79 -11.31 -22.43
N LEU A 124 -7.47 -12.42 -22.72
CA LEU A 124 -8.19 -12.67 -23.98
C LEU A 124 -9.68 -12.30 -23.89
N LEU A 125 -10.18 -11.97 -22.69
CA LEU A 125 -11.53 -11.48 -22.40
C LEU A 125 -11.51 -9.98 -22.10
#